data_AF-K5B9H5-F1
#
_entry.id   AF-K5B9H5-F1
#
_cell.length_a   1.000
_cell.length_b   1.000
_cell.length_c   1.000
_cell.angle_alpha   90.00
_cell.angle_beta   90.00
_cell.angle_gamma   90.00
#
_symmetry.space_group_name_H-M   'P 1'
#
loop_
_entity.id
_entity.type
_entity.pdbx_description
1 polymer ?
#
loop_
_entity_poly.entity_id
_entity_poly.type
_entity_poly.pdbx_seq_one_letter_code
_entity_poly.pdbx_strand_id
1 'polypeptide(L)'
;MAELSTRRVFRPDPRTLDRPESHHHATFSATRPSPGSVVVTVEGEVDAANSRSFAGYVERHLTGSRRLIVDLRLVDFFGAAGYAALHNINVLCQGQGTSWSLRAGRQVRRLLQICDTEHTLPLEESDSLLDRVGAGHATTV
;
A
#
# COMPACT_ATOMS: atom_id res chain seq x y z
N MET A 1 1.51 -40.89 -3.23
CA MET A 1 2.77 -40.42 -2.63
C MET A 1 3.02 -39.01 -3.12
N ALA A 2 3.09 -38.02 -2.23
CA ALA A 2 3.04 -36.60 -2.58
C ALA A 2 4.37 -36.10 -3.18
N GLU A 3 4.28 -35.40 -4.32
CA GLU A 3 5.40 -34.67 -4.91
C GLU A 3 5.72 -33.44 -4.09
N LEU A 4 6.84 -33.50 -3.36
CA LEU A 4 7.42 -32.36 -2.66
C LEU A 4 8.13 -31.45 -3.69
N SER A 5 7.36 -30.60 -4.36
CA SER A 5 7.93 -29.52 -5.18
C SER A 5 8.63 -28.52 -4.26
N THR A 6 9.97 -28.57 -4.23
CA THR A 6 10.80 -27.55 -3.59
C THR A 6 10.59 -26.24 -4.34
N ARG A 7 9.69 -25.41 -3.83
CA ARG A 7 9.49 -24.05 -4.31
C ARG A 7 10.70 -23.24 -3.87
N ARG A 8 11.59 -22.94 -4.82
CA ARG A 8 12.74 -22.06 -4.59
C ARG A 8 12.22 -20.72 -4.09
N VAL A 9 12.43 -20.44 -2.80
CA VAL A 9 12.25 -19.11 -2.25
C VAL A 9 13.39 -18.28 -2.80
N PHE A 10 13.12 -17.53 -3.88
CA PHE A 10 14.04 -16.50 -4.33
C PHE A 10 14.17 -15.48 -3.20
N ARG A 11 15.32 -15.46 -2.54
CA ARG A 11 15.67 -14.44 -1.56
C ARG A 11 16.44 -13.37 -2.34
N PRO A 12 15.84 -12.21 -2.64
CA PRO A 12 16.56 -11.12 -3.28
C PRO A 12 17.72 -10.69 -2.37
N ASP A 13 18.79 -10.16 -2.95
CA ASP A 13 19.85 -9.51 -2.15
C ASP A 13 19.17 -8.39 -1.32
N PRO A 14 19.28 -8.40 0.01
CA PRO A 14 18.61 -7.41 0.85
C PRO A 14 18.98 -5.96 0.49
N ARG A 15 20.16 -5.73 -0.12
CA ARG A 15 20.59 -4.40 -0.59
C ARG A 15 19.85 -3.92 -1.84
N THR A 16 19.18 -4.83 -2.56
CA THR A 16 18.41 -4.48 -3.77
C THR A 16 16.97 -4.09 -3.45
N LEU A 17 16.45 -4.51 -2.30
CA LEU A 17 15.08 -4.22 -1.85
C LEU A 17 14.87 -2.72 -1.63
N ASP A 18 15.85 -2.05 -1.02
CA ASP A 18 15.74 -0.62 -0.69
C ASP A 18 15.97 0.30 -1.91
N ARG A 19 16.27 -0.25 -3.10
CA ARG A 19 16.46 0.57 -4.31
C ARG A 19 15.11 0.85 -4.96
N PRO A 20 14.89 2.09 -5.45
CA PRO A 20 13.73 2.38 -6.27
C PRO A 20 13.67 1.48 -7.52
N GLU A 21 12.49 0.97 -7.84
CA GLU A 21 12.18 0.21 -9.05
C GLU A 21 11.19 1.01 -9.91
N SER A 22 11.50 1.18 -11.20
CA SER A 22 10.57 1.79 -12.16
C SER A 22 9.66 0.73 -12.79
N HIS A 23 8.35 0.98 -12.78
CA HIS A 23 7.30 0.11 -13.31
C HIS A 23 6.31 0.95 -14.13
N HIS A 24 6.53 1.01 -15.44
CA HIS A 24 5.79 1.92 -16.34
C HIS A 24 5.92 3.38 -15.89
N HIS A 25 4.81 4.08 -15.70
CA HIS A 25 4.74 5.48 -15.27
C HIS A 25 4.83 5.63 -13.75
N ALA A 26 5.26 4.61 -13.01
CA ALA A 26 5.45 4.69 -11.57
C ALA A 26 6.85 4.27 -11.12
N THR A 27 7.26 4.84 -9.99
CA THR A 27 8.45 4.42 -9.24
C THR A 27 8.01 3.90 -7.88
N PHE A 28 8.47 2.70 -7.53
CA PHE A 28 8.23 2.09 -6.23
C PHE A 28 9.53 2.12 -5.43
N SER A 29 9.45 2.50 -4.16
CA SER A 29 10.60 2.53 -3.27
C SER A 29 10.21 2.01 -1.88
N ALA A 30 11.20 1.52 -1.13
CA ALA A 30 11.00 1.06 0.23
C ALA A 30 12.05 1.66 1.17
N THR A 31 11.63 2.03 2.37
CA THR A 31 12.53 2.46 3.45
C THR A 31 12.19 1.73 4.75
N ARG A 32 13.18 1.57 5.62
CA ARG A 32 13.02 0.88 6.91
C ARG A 32 13.35 1.84 8.05
N PRO A 33 12.36 2.61 8.56
CA PRO A 33 12.62 3.65 9.56
C PRO A 33 12.99 3.06 10.94
N SER A 34 12.63 1.80 11.20
CA SER A 34 12.97 1.09 12.43
C SER A 34 12.98 -0.43 12.19
N PRO A 35 13.62 -1.23 13.07
CA PRO A 35 13.61 -2.68 12.95
C PRO A 35 12.19 -3.25 12.89
N GLY A 36 11.89 -4.04 11.85
CA GLY A 36 10.58 -4.63 11.64
C GLY A 36 9.52 -3.67 11.10
N SER A 37 9.87 -2.45 10.70
CA SER A 37 8.97 -1.51 10.01
C SER A 37 9.43 -1.29 8.58
N VAL A 38 8.50 -1.20 7.65
CA VAL A 38 8.76 -0.82 6.27
C VAL A 38 7.74 0.21 5.78
N VAL A 39 8.21 1.18 5.01
CA VAL A 39 7.38 2.14 4.28
C VAL A 39 7.61 1.89 2.80
N VAL A 40 6.56 1.52 2.08
CA VAL A 40 6.57 1.44 0.61
C VAL A 40 5.94 2.71 0.07
N THR A 41 6.69 3.47 -0.72
CA THR A 41 6.22 4.69 -1.37
C THR A 41 6.08 4.46 -2.86
N VAL A 42 4.95 4.91 -3.42
CA VAL A 42 4.70 4.90 -4.86
C VAL A 42 4.51 6.33 -5.35
N GLU A 43 5.21 6.66 -6.42
CA GLU A 43 5.11 7.93 -7.12
C GLU A 43 4.74 7.67 -8.59
N GLY A 44 3.85 8.49 -9.16
CA GLY A 44 3.34 8.35 -10.53
C GLY A 44 2.06 7.51 -10.60
N GLU A 45 1.86 6.77 -11.70
CA GLU A 45 0.56 6.19 -12.03
C GLU A 45 0.46 4.70 -11.66
N VAL A 46 -0.61 4.28 -10.97
CA VAL A 46 -0.91 2.86 -10.74
C VAL A 46 -2.13 2.43 -11.54
N ASP A 47 -1.95 1.45 -12.42
CA ASP A 47 -2.99 1.01 -13.36
C ASP A 47 -2.94 -0.51 -13.63
N ALA A 48 -3.63 -0.96 -14.68
CA ALA A 48 -3.66 -2.36 -15.06
C ALA A 48 -2.28 -2.91 -15.50
N ALA A 49 -1.37 -2.05 -15.97
CA ALA A 49 -0.05 -2.46 -16.44
C ALA A 49 0.91 -2.76 -15.28
N ASN A 50 0.83 -2.03 -14.16
CA ASN A 50 1.77 -2.18 -13.04
C ASN A 50 1.17 -2.64 -11.70
N SER A 51 -0.15 -2.75 -11.56
CA SER A 51 -0.83 -3.15 -10.31
C SER A 51 -0.32 -4.49 -9.73
N ARG A 52 -0.06 -5.48 -10.58
CA ARG A 52 0.51 -6.76 -10.14
C ARG A 52 1.94 -6.60 -9.62
N SER A 53 2.75 -5.80 -10.31
CA SER A 53 4.11 -5.49 -9.88
C SER A 53 4.12 -4.74 -8.54
N PHE A 54 3.16 -3.84 -8.33
CA PHE A 54 3.00 -3.13 -7.06
C PHE A 54 2.72 -4.09 -5.89
N ALA A 55 1.73 -4.97 -6.01
CA ALA A 55 1.44 -5.96 -4.96
C ALA A 55 2.65 -6.88 -4.71
N GLY A 56 3.32 -7.34 -5.77
CA GLY A 56 4.53 -8.16 -5.64
C GLY A 56 5.72 -7.41 -5.05
N TYR A 57 5.82 -6.09 -5.28
CA TYR A 57 6.84 -5.25 -4.65
C TYR A 57 6.61 -5.19 -3.13
N VAL A 58 5.38 -4.95 -2.69
CA VAL A 58 5.03 -4.96 -1.26
C VAL A 58 5.30 -6.33 -0.62
N GLU A 59 4.89 -7.43 -1.25
CA GLU A 59 5.12 -8.79 -0.75
C GLU A 59 6.60 -9.09 -0.46
N ARG A 60 7.50 -8.69 -1.36
CA ARG A 60 8.96 -8.86 -1.16
C ARG A 60 9.48 -8.12 0.08
N HIS A 61 8.84 -7.03 0.48
CA HIS A 61 9.23 -6.19 1.60
C HIS A 61 8.59 -6.58 2.94
N LEU A 62 7.55 -7.42 2.91
CA LEU A 62 6.86 -7.90 4.11
C LEU A 62 7.67 -8.92 4.91
N THR A 63 8.61 -9.64 4.29
CA THR A 63 9.38 -10.68 4.99
C THR A 63 10.15 -10.11 6.19
N GLY A 64 9.79 -10.52 7.40
CA GLY A 64 10.41 -10.07 8.65
C GLY A 64 9.92 -8.71 9.16
N SER A 65 8.97 -8.09 8.46
CA SER A 65 8.32 -6.84 8.87
C SER A 65 7.10 -7.16 9.75
N ARG A 66 6.89 -6.38 10.81
CA ARG A 66 5.69 -6.41 11.67
C ARG A 66 4.75 -5.23 11.40
N ARG A 67 5.29 -4.17 10.78
CA ARG A 67 4.56 -2.96 10.40
C ARG A 67 4.86 -2.57 8.96
N LEU A 68 3.81 -2.30 8.19
CA LEU A 68 3.87 -1.77 6.83
C LEU A 68 3.12 -0.43 6.76
N ILE A 69 3.71 0.57 6.11
CA ILE A 69 2.99 1.75 5.63
C ILE A 69 3.07 1.72 4.11
N VAL A 70 1.92 1.82 3.45
CA VAL A 70 1.85 2.03 2.00
C VAL A 70 1.51 3.50 1.77
N ASP A 71 2.43 4.24 1.17
CA ASP A 71 2.30 5.67 0.89
C ASP A 71 2.06 5.94 -0.58
N LEU A 72 0.80 6.23 -0.90
CA LEU A 72 0.31 6.58 -2.24
C LEU A 72 -0.08 8.06 -2.32
N ARG A 73 0.50 8.92 -1.48
CA ARG A 73 0.23 10.37 -1.54
C ARG A 73 0.80 11.04 -2.79
N LEU A 74 1.85 10.45 -3.38
CA LEU A 74 2.50 10.93 -4.60
C LEU A 74 1.97 10.26 -5.87
N VAL A 75 0.86 9.52 -5.76
CA VAL A 75 0.18 8.92 -6.92
C VAL A 75 -0.71 9.95 -7.59
N ASP A 76 -0.46 10.21 -8.87
CA ASP A 76 -1.18 11.17 -9.71
C ASP A 76 -2.35 10.53 -10.49
N PHE A 77 -2.29 9.22 -10.74
CA PHE A 77 -3.37 8.40 -11.29
C PHE A 77 -3.49 7.05 -10.59
N PHE A 78 -4.71 6.64 -10.25
CA PHE A 78 -5.00 5.34 -9.65
C PHE A 78 -6.19 4.70 -10.37
N GLY A 79 -5.96 3.59 -11.06
CA GLY A 79 -6.98 2.82 -11.75
C GLY A 79 -7.60 1.72 -10.89
N ALA A 80 -8.70 1.12 -11.36
CA ALA A 80 -9.43 0.07 -10.61
C ALA A 80 -8.57 -1.16 -10.27
N ALA A 81 -7.61 -1.51 -11.14
CA ALA A 81 -6.66 -2.59 -10.86
C ALA A 81 -5.77 -2.30 -9.65
N GLY A 82 -5.53 -1.02 -9.33
CA GLY A 82 -4.84 -0.60 -8.11
C GLY A 82 -5.61 -0.97 -6.84
N TYR A 83 -6.95 -0.88 -6.85
CA TYR A 83 -7.76 -1.34 -5.71
C TYR A 83 -7.63 -2.85 -5.49
N ALA A 84 -7.68 -3.64 -6.57
CA ALA A 84 -7.44 -5.09 -6.47
C ALA A 84 -6.05 -5.40 -5.88
N ALA A 85 -5.02 -4.61 -6.23
CA ALA A 85 -3.69 -4.74 -5.64
C ALA A 85 -3.70 -4.41 -4.14
N LEU A 86 -4.37 -3.34 -3.70
CA LEU A 86 -4.52 -3.00 -2.28
C LEU A 86 -5.28 -4.07 -1.49
N HIS A 87 -6.33 -4.63 -2.06
CA HIS A 87 -7.05 -5.73 -1.44
C HIS A 87 -6.17 -6.98 -1.28
N ASN A 88 -5.35 -7.30 -2.29
CA ASN A 88 -4.37 -8.38 -2.17
C ASN A 88 -3.33 -8.09 -1.07
N ILE A 89 -2.82 -6.86 -0.99
CA ILE A 89 -1.92 -6.43 0.09
C ILE A 89 -2.58 -6.61 1.46
N ASN A 90 -3.88 -6.29 1.59
CA ASN A 90 -4.63 -6.53 2.81
C ASN A 90 -4.62 -8.01 3.22
N VAL A 91 -4.94 -8.90 2.28
CA VAL A 91 -4.92 -10.36 2.51
C VAL A 91 -3.52 -10.86 2.88
N LEU A 92 -2.48 -10.36 2.20
CA LEU A 92 -1.09 -10.71 2.51
C LEU A 92 -0.71 -10.29 3.94
N CYS A 93 -1.05 -9.06 4.34
CA CYS A 93 -0.75 -8.56 5.68
C CYS A 93 -1.47 -9.37 6.76
N GLN A 94 -2.75 -9.71 6.55
CA GLN A 94 -3.51 -10.56 7.45
C GLN A 94 -2.89 -11.96 7.58
N GLY A 95 -2.51 -12.57 6.44
CA GLY A 95 -1.86 -13.88 6.43
C GLY A 95 -0.49 -13.92 7.13
N GLN A 96 0.22 -12.80 7.19
CA GLN A 96 1.51 -12.68 7.88
C GLN A 96 1.43 -12.07 9.28
N GLY A 97 0.22 -11.71 9.76
CA GLY A 97 0.05 -11.00 11.03
C GLY A 97 0.76 -9.63 11.06
N THR A 98 0.91 -8.98 9.90
CA THR A 98 1.54 -7.67 9.77
C THR A 98 0.49 -6.58 9.92
N SER A 99 0.69 -5.67 10.88
CA SER A 99 -0.15 -4.46 10.97
C SER A 99 0.22 -3.52 9.83
N TRP A 100 -0.76 -2.99 9.10
CA TRP A 100 -0.48 -2.05 8.02
C TRP A 100 -1.44 -0.86 7.98
N SER A 101 -0.98 0.24 7.38
CA SER A 101 -1.78 1.43 7.11
C SER A 101 -1.56 1.94 5.69
N LEU A 102 -2.57 2.62 5.15
CA LEU A 102 -2.56 3.22 3.82
C LEU A 102 -2.64 4.74 3.93
N ARG A 103 -1.63 5.43 3.40
CA ARG A 103 -1.67 6.88 3.15
C ARG A 103 -2.04 7.12 1.71
N ALA A 104 -3.11 7.89 1.51
CA ALA A 104 -3.65 8.12 0.18
C ALA A 104 -3.77 9.62 -0.11
N GLY A 105 -3.34 10.00 -1.31
CA GLY A 105 -3.65 11.29 -1.92
C GLY A 105 -5.08 11.34 -2.44
N ARG A 106 -5.47 12.48 -3.02
CA ARG A 106 -6.84 12.76 -3.50
C ARG A 106 -7.33 11.72 -4.52
N GLN A 107 -6.49 11.32 -5.46
CA GLN A 107 -6.84 10.45 -6.58
C GLN A 107 -7.16 9.04 -6.09
N VAL A 108 -6.32 8.51 -5.22
CA VAL A 108 -6.52 7.20 -4.57
C VAL A 108 -7.78 7.22 -3.71
N ARG A 109 -7.95 8.24 -2.84
CA ARG A 109 -9.15 8.36 -2.00
C ARG A 109 -10.45 8.40 -2.80
N ARG A 110 -10.48 9.16 -3.90
CA ARG A 110 -11.66 9.23 -4.78
C ARG A 110 -12.01 7.86 -5.36
N LEU A 111 -11.02 7.06 -5.76
CA LEU A 111 -11.29 5.71 -6.27
C LEU A 111 -11.78 4.79 -5.15
N LEU A 112 -11.20 4.88 -3.95
CA LEU A 112 -11.63 4.06 -2.81
C LEU A 112 -13.08 4.34 -2.40
N GLN A 113 -13.58 5.59 -2.52
CA GLN A 113 -15.00 5.90 -2.31
C GLN A 113 -15.95 5.13 -3.25
N ILE A 114 -15.45 4.68 -4.40
CA ILE A 114 -16.23 3.93 -5.39
C ILE A 114 -16.04 2.42 -5.21
N CYS A 115 -14.81 1.98 -4.93
CA CYS A 115 -14.43 0.57 -4.97
C CYS A 115 -14.36 -0.12 -3.59
N ASP A 116 -14.14 0.62 -2.50
CA ASP A 116 -14.02 0.10 -1.13
C ASP A 116 -15.23 0.55 -0.27
N THR A 117 -16.43 0.15 -0.69
CA THR A 117 -17.69 0.56 -0.05
C THR A 117 -17.82 0.09 1.40
N GLU A 118 -17.18 -1.02 1.74
CA GLU A 118 -17.18 -1.60 3.09
C GLU A 118 -16.01 -1.11 3.94
N HIS A 119 -15.19 -0.17 3.43
CA HIS A 119 -14.04 0.41 4.14
C HIS A 119 -13.09 -0.66 4.71
N THR A 120 -12.77 -1.65 3.89
CA THR A 120 -11.97 -2.82 4.30
C THR A 120 -10.48 -2.52 4.42
N LEU A 121 -10.01 -1.45 3.79
CA LEU A 121 -8.61 -1.05 3.82
C LEU A 121 -8.33 -0.12 5.03
N PRO A 122 -7.18 -0.26 5.71
CA PRO A 122 -6.78 0.59 6.83
C PRO A 122 -6.27 1.96 6.35
N LEU A 123 -7.15 2.72 5.72
CA LEU A 123 -6.90 4.07 5.21
C LEU A 123 -6.71 5.03 6.39
N GLU A 124 -5.55 5.69 6.46
CA GLU A 124 -5.32 6.76 7.43
C GLU A 124 -6.29 7.91 7.16
N GLU A 125 -6.81 8.53 8.21
CA GLU A 125 -7.61 9.74 8.07
C GLU A 125 -6.80 10.84 7.36
N SER A 126 -7.49 11.64 6.56
CA SER A 126 -6.86 12.85 6.02
C SER A 126 -6.64 13.80 7.18
N ASP A 127 -5.39 14.13 7.52
CA ASP A 127 -5.14 15.29 8.39
C ASP A 127 -5.25 16.57 7.56
N SER A 128 -6.45 16.81 7.01
CA SER A 128 -6.74 18.02 6.26
C SER A 128 -7.29 19.07 7.21
N LEU A 129 -6.75 20.29 7.11
CA LEU A 129 -7.22 21.42 7.90
C LEU A 129 -8.71 21.73 7.64
N LEU A 130 -9.23 21.36 6.46
CA LEU A 130 -10.62 21.53 6.07
C LEU A 130 -11.57 20.57 6.82
N ASP A 131 -11.15 19.33 7.08
CA ASP A 131 -11.96 18.35 7.85
C ASP A 131 -12.15 18.80 9.31
N ARG A 132 -11.20 19.57 9.85
CA ARG A 132 -11.27 20.14 11.21
C ARG A 132 -12.23 21.32 11.33
N VAL A 133 -12.54 22.02 10.23
CA VAL A 133 -13.41 23.20 10.23
C VAL A 133 -14.90 22.82 10.23
N GLY A 134 -15.26 21.60 9.81
CA GLY A 134 -16.64 21.11 9.81
C GLY A 134 -17.16 20.60 11.16
N ALA A 135 -16.29 20.37 12.14
CA ALA A 135 -16.65 19.82 13.46
C ALA A 135 -16.93 20.89 14.54
N GLY A 136 -16.76 22.18 14.21
CA GLY A 136 -17.22 23.28 15.05
C GLY A 136 -18.51 23.85 14.46
N HIS A 137 -19.55 23.94 15.29
CA HIS A 137 -20.86 24.61 15.11
C HIS A 137 -22.08 23.69 15.12
N ALA A 138 -22.33 23.08 16.28
CA ALA A 138 -23.68 22.93 16.83
C ALA A 138 -23.60 22.89 18.37
N THR A 139 -23.32 24.04 18.99
CA THR A 139 -23.63 24.27 20.41
C THR A 139 -24.70 25.34 20.47
N THR A 140 -25.93 24.87 20.70
CA THR A 140 -26.97 25.44 21.56
C THR A 140 -26.96 26.95 21.79
N VAL A 141 -28.04 27.60 21.33
CA VAL A 141 -28.93 28.41 22.19
C VAL A 141 -30.37 28.25 21.72
#